data_AF-A0A5E4B5D0-F1
#
_entry.id   AF-A0A5E4B5D0-F1
#
_cell.length_a   1.000
_cell.length_b   1.000
_cell.length_c   1.000
_cell.angle_alpha   90.00
_cell.angle_beta   90.00
_cell.angle_gamma   90.00
#
_symmetry.space_group_name_H-M   'P 1'
#
loop_
_entity.id
_entity.type
_entity.pdbx_description
1 polymer ?
#
loop_
_entity_poly.entity_id
_entity_poly.type
_entity_poly.pdbx_seq_one_letter_code
_entity_poly.pdbx_strand_id
1 'polypeptide(L)'
;MPVPVILNFDAECQRTNQIQEENEVLRQKLFALQAEIHRLKKEEQQPEEEAALVQHKLPPYVSNMDRLGDSELAMVCSQRTTSLSQSPRVGFLSSLLPQSKKSPSRLSPAQGPLQTQSSVKKESFSSQASKGKDLVPGAKDGKSLLGGPASGESSWVQQRQRRLQDHGKERKELFSTTSSQCAEKKLEASGPEAEPCPDLHMEPVEPLTRVSTAGPEGGGRPEQPFIVLGQEEYGEHHSSIMHCRVDCSGRRVASLDVDGVIKVWSFNPIMQTKASSISKSPLLSLEWATKRDRLLLLGSGVGTVRLYDTEAKKNLCEININDDMPRILSLACSPNGASFVCSAAAPSLTSQVDSLAPDIGSKGMNQVPGKLLLWDTKSMKQQLQFSLDPEPIAVNCTAFNHNGNLLVTGAADGVIRLFDMQQHECAMSWRAHCGEVCSVEFSCDENAVYSIGEDGKFIQWNIHKSGLKVSEYSLPSDATGPFVLSGYSGYKQVQVPRGRLFAFDSEGNYMLTCSATGGVIYKLGGDEKVLESCLSLGGHRAPVVTVDWSTAMDCGTCLTASMDGKIKLTTLLAHKL
;
A
#
# COMPACT_ATOMS: atom_id res chain seq x y z
N MET A 1 26.17 29.24 45.93
CA MET A 1 25.61 27.91 45.63
C MET A 1 24.53 27.58 46.65
N PRO A 2 23.23 27.58 46.29
CA PRO A 2 22.24 26.86 47.06
C PRO A 2 22.45 25.35 46.87
N VAL A 3 22.29 24.55 47.92
CA VAL A 3 22.36 23.08 47.84
C VAL A 3 21.00 22.56 47.38
N PRO A 4 20.92 21.59 46.44
CA PRO A 4 19.64 21.03 46.01
C PRO A 4 18.96 20.32 47.18
N VAL A 5 17.71 20.71 47.48
CA VAL A 5 16.87 20.02 48.45
C VAL A 5 16.44 18.70 47.84
N ILE A 6 16.84 17.59 48.46
CA ILE A 6 16.35 16.26 48.10
C ILE A 6 14.85 16.22 48.40
N LEU A 7 14.02 16.05 47.37
CA LEU A 7 12.58 15.88 47.52
C LEU A 7 12.31 14.64 48.37
N ASN A 8 11.56 14.80 49.45
CA ASN A 8 11.25 13.68 50.33
C ASN A 8 10.34 12.68 49.60
N PHE A 9 10.83 11.45 49.40
CA PHE A 9 10.17 10.41 48.62
C PHE A 9 8.70 10.19 49.07
N ASP A 10 8.46 10.14 50.38
CA ASP A 10 7.12 9.94 50.94
C ASP A 10 6.14 11.06 50.56
N ALA A 11 6.61 12.31 50.45
CA ALA A 11 5.79 13.45 50.05
C ALA A 11 5.47 13.44 48.55
N GLU A 12 6.37 12.91 47.72
CA GLU A 12 6.12 12.69 46.29
C GLU A 12 5.12 11.54 46.09
N CYS A 13 5.27 10.43 46.82
CA CYS A 13 4.30 9.32 46.81
C CYS A 13 2.89 9.73 47.31
N GLN A 14 2.81 10.57 48.34
CA GLN A 14 1.53 11.14 48.79
C GLN A 14 0.90 12.02 47.69
N ARG A 15 1.69 12.87 47.03
CA ARG A 15 1.23 13.69 45.90
C ARG A 15 0.72 12.84 44.73
N THR A 16 1.43 11.78 44.34
CA THR A 16 0.98 10.90 43.25
C THR A 16 -0.32 10.16 43.59
N ASN A 17 -0.48 9.71 44.85
CA ASN A 17 -1.71 9.06 45.29
C ASN A 17 -2.91 10.03 45.28
N GLN A 18 -2.72 11.26 45.77
CA GLN A 18 -3.77 12.28 45.75
C GLN A 18 -4.19 12.66 44.32
N ILE A 19 -3.22 12.85 43.41
CA ILE A 19 -3.50 13.11 41.99
C ILE A 19 -4.25 11.92 41.35
N GLN A 20 -3.93 10.68 41.74
CA GLN A 20 -4.62 9.49 41.24
C GLN A 20 -6.08 9.42 41.73
N GLU A 21 -6.34 9.75 43.00
CA GLU A 21 -7.70 9.82 43.57
C GLU A 21 -8.54 10.94 42.92
N GLU A 22 -7.96 12.13 42.70
CA GLU A 22 -8.61 13.22 41.96
C GLU A 22 -8.95 12.81 40.52
N ASN A 23 -8.08 12.06 39.85
CA ASN A 23 -8.33 11.51 38.51
C ASN A 23 -9.46 10.46 38.51
N GLU A 24 -9.57 9.63 39.54
CA GLU A 24 -10.66 8.66 39.72
C GLU A 24 -12.02 9.38 39.84
N VAL A 25 -12.08 10.44 40.67
CA VAL A 25 -13.27 11.29 40.85
C VAL A 25 -13.65 12.02 39.56
N LEU A 26 -12.68 12.53 38.80
CA LEU A 26 -12.93 13.19 37.51
C LEU A 26 -13.47 12.21 36.45
N ARG A 27 -12.96 10.97 36.41
CA ARG A 27 -13.48 9.91 35.53
C ARG A 27 -14.94 9.56 35.85
N GLN A 28 -15.28 9.45 37.13
CA GLN A 28 -16.66 9.19 37.55
C GLN A 28 -17.62 10.34 37.17
N LYS A 29 -17.20 11.61 37.36
CA LYS A 29 -17.97 12.78 36.93
C LYS A 29 -18.18 12.82 35.41
N LEU A 30 -17.14 12.50 34.64
CA LEU A 30 -17.20 12.47 33.18
C LEU A 30 -18.13 11.36 32.65
N PHE A 31 -18.13 10.19 33.29
CA PHE A 31 -19.08 9.11 32.98
C PHE A 31 -20.53 9.50 33.29
N ALA A 32 -20.78 10.17 34.41
CA ALA A 32 -22.11 10.67 34.77
C ALA A 32 -22.63 11.72 33.75
N LEU A 33 -21.77 12.68 33.35
CA LEU A 33 -22.10 13.67 32.32
C LEU A 33 -22.39 13.03 30.95
N GLN A 34 -21.64 11.98 30.57
CA GLN A 34 -21.92 11.25 29.33
C GLN A 34 -23.28 10.53 29.37
N ALA A 35 -23.68 9.98 30.52
CA ALA A 35 -25.00 9.39 30.71
C ALA A 35 -26.12 10.45 30.64
N GLU A 36 -25.93 11.63 31.23
CA GLU A 36 -26.87 12.76 31.14
C GLU A 36 -27.02 13.27 29.70
N ILE A 37 -25.91 13.46 28.96
CA ILE A 37 -25.95 13.83 27.54
C ILE A 37 -26.70 12.79 26.70
N HIS A 38 -26.54 11.50 27.01
CA HIS A 38 -27.29 10.43 26.35
C HIS A 38 -28.79 10.43 26.74
N ARG A 39 -29.14 10.85 27.96
CA ARG A 39 -30.55 11.06 28.35
C ARG A 39 -31.16 12.23 27.58
N LEU A 40 -30.50 13.38 27.57
CA LEU A 40 -30.97 14.59 26.89
C LEU A 40 -31.16 14.36 25.38
N LYS A 41 -30.20 13.74 24.69
CA LYS A 41 -30.34 13.38 23.27
C LYS A 41 -31.51 12.44 22.98
N LYS A 42 -31.91 11.61 23.94
CA LYS A 42 -33.07 10.73 23.81
C LYS A 42 -34.37 11.51 24.01
N GLU A 43 -34.39 12.53 24.86
CA GLU A 43 -35.52 13.42 25.08
C GLU A 43 -35.71 14.40 23.90
N GLU A 44 -34.63 14.90 23.31
CA GLU A 44 -34.63 15.70 22.05
C GLU A 44 -35.18 14.91 20.84
N GLN A 45 -35.11 13.57 20.86
CA GLN A 45 -35.57 12.72 19.75
C GLN A 45 -37.05 12.29 19.84
N GLN A 46 -37.79 12.71 20.87
CA GLN A 46 -39.22 12.37 21.02
C GLN A 46 -40.26 13.35 20.40
N PRO A 47 -39.99 14.63 20.09
CA PRO A 47 -41.02 15.54 19.55
C PRO A 47 -41.52 15.22 18.14
N GLU A 48 -40.70 14.59 17.28
CA GLU A 48 -41.01 14.51 15.84
C GLU A 48 -41.97 13.37 15.44
N GLU A 49 -42.08 12.29 16.22
CA GLU A 49 -42.98 11.16 15.88
C GLU A 49 -44.46 11.45 16.19
N GLU A 50 -44.78 12.39 17.10
CA GLU A 50 -46.16 12.62 17.56
C GLU A 50 -46.97 13.60 16.67
N ALA A 51 -46.30 14.35 15.78
CA ALA A 51 -46.95 15.35 14.91
C ALA A 51 -47.63 14.76 13.66
N ALA A 52 -47.37 13.50 13.30
CA ALA A 52 -47.74 12.94 11.99
C ALA A 52 -49.14 12.27 11.93
N LEU A 53 -49.92 12.28 13.01
CA LEU A 53 -51.10 11.40 13.18
C LEU A 53 -52.44 12.14 13.43
N VAL A 54 -52.75 13.14 12.60
CA VAL A 54 -54.08 13.79 12.58
C VAL A 54 -54.86 13.40 11.31
N GLN A 55 -55.57 12.27 11.36
CA GLN A 55 -56.52 11.88 10.30
C GLN A 55 -57.89 12.54 10.51
N HIS A 56 -58.32 13.38 9.56
CA HIS A 56 -59.69 13.90 9.51
C HIS A 56 -60.68 12.77 9.15
N LYS A 57 -61.62 12.46 10.05
CA LYS A 57 -62.79 11.62 9.75
C LYS A 57 -63.92 12.44 9.16
N LEU A 58 -64.51 11.96 8.07
CA LEU A 58 -65.80 12.44 7.54
C LEU A 58 -66.99 11.67 8.15
N PRO A 59 -68.21 12.25 8.21
CA PRO A 59 -69.34 11.64 8.91
C PRO A 59 -69.97 10.42 8.21
N PRO A 60 -70.59 9.48 8.96
CA PRO A 60 -71.04 8.18 8.45
C PRO A 60 -72.44 8.22 7.83
N TYR A 61 -72.60 8.84 6.66
CA TYR A 61 -73.82 8.72 5.84
C TYR A 61 -73.56 8.36 4.36
N VAL A 62 -72.32 8.49 3.87
CA VAL A 62 -71.98 8.33 2.44
C VAL A 62 -71.64 6.88 2.05
N SER A 63 -72.12 5.87 2.80
CA SER A 63 -71.77 4.46 2.53
C SER A 63 -72.63 3.78 1.46
N ASN A 64 -73.81 4.33 1.13
CA ASN A 64 -74.84 3.62 0.36
C ASN A 64 -75.36 4.46 -0.83
N MET A 65 -74.63 4.51 -1.94
CA MET A 65 -75.18 4.77 -3.29
C MET A 65 -74.41 3.91 -4.31
N ASP A 66 -75.12 3.03 -5.02
CA ASP A 66 -74.58 2.15 -6.05
C ASP A 66 -74.50 2.84 -7.43
N ARG A 67 -73.54 2.40 -8.26
CA ARG A 67 -73.50 2.31 -9.74
C ARG A 67 -74.19 3.39 -10.62
N LEU A 68 -73.45 3.87 -11.63
CA LEU A 68 -73.84 3.84 -13.06
C LEU A 68 -72.70 4.37 -13.96
N GLY A 69 -72.53 3.82 -15.17
CA GLY A 69 -71.50 4.23 -16.16
C GLY A 69 -70.11 3.67 -15.82
N ASP A 70 -69.61 2.58 -16.42
CA ASP A 70 -69.52 2.19 -17.83
C ASP A 70 -68.81 3.19 -18.74
N SER A 71 -67.48 3.06 -18.84
CA SER A 71 -66.93 2.51 -20.09
C SER A 71 -65.55 1.91 -19.91
N GLU A 72 -65.34 0.79 -20.59
CA GLU A 72 -64.10 0.02 -20.66
C GLU A 72 -62.99 0.88 -21.33
N LEU A 73 -61.70 0.69 -21.04
CA LEU A 73 -60.97 -0.50 -21.46
C LEU A 73 -60.22 -1.25 -20.34
N ALA A 74 -60.62 -2.52 -20.22
CA ALA A 74 -59.82 -3.68 -19.82
C ALA A 74 -58.38 -3.70 -20.39
N MET A 75 -57.40 -4.47 -19.90
CA MET A 75 -57.11 -5.35 -18.74
C MET A 75 -55.66 -5.89 -19.00
N VAL A 76 -54.86 -6.57 -18.16
CA VAL A 76 -54.76 -6.94 -16.72
C VAL A 76 -53.27 -7.31 -16.56
N CYS A 77 -52.47 -6.77 -15.64
CA CYS A 77 -52.49 -6.91 -14.17
C CYS A 77 -52.07 -8.31 -13.64
N SER A 78 -50.89 -8.39 -13.04
CA SER A 78 -50.65 -9.17 -11.80
C SER A 78 -49.45 -8.56 -11.07
N GLN A 79 -49.54 -8.12 -9.81
CA GLN A 79 -49.89 -8.84 -8.58
C GLN A 79 -48.80 -9.83 -8.16
N ARG A 80 -48.29 -9.89 -6.92
CA ARG A 80 -48.54 -9.16 -5.64
C ARG A 80 -47.17 -9.05 -4.92
N THR A 81 -46.76 -8.07 -4.11
CA THR A 81 -47.37 -7.25 -3.03
C THR A 81 -47.73 -7.99 -1.72
N THR A 82 -47.61 -7.26 -0.60
CA THR A 82 -48.03 -7.56 0.80
C THR A 82 -47.13 -8.48 1.66
N SER A 83 -46.99 -8.25 2.99
CA SER A 83 -47.10 -7.01 3.80
C SER A 83 -46.53 -7.24 5.23
N LEU A 84 -46.38 -6.16 6.02
CA LEU A 84 -45.97 -6.19 7.44
C LEU A 84 -47.03 -6.75 8.42
N SER A 85 -46.58 -7.09 9.64
CA SER A 85 -47.34 -7.00 10.90
C SER A 85 -46.38 -6.70 12.08
N GLN A 86 -46.89 -6.38 13.29
CA GLN A 86 -46.14 -5.64 14.33
C GLN A 86 -46.17 -6.27 15.75
N SER A 87 -45.01 -6.27 16.45
CA SER A 87 -44.85 -6.21 17.93
C SER A 87 -45.36 -7.43 18.76
N PRO A 88 -45.19 -7.51 20.13
CA PRO A 88 -44.55 -6.59 21.08
C PRO A 88 -43.59 -7.19 22.17
N ARG A 89 -42.86 -6.27 22.84
CA ARG A 89 -42.20 -6.20 24.19
C ARG A 89 -41.91 -7.44 25.11
N VAL A 90 -40.83 -7.25 25.91
CA VAL A 90 -40.46 -7.78 27.27
C VAL A 90 -39.68 -9.12 27.38
N GLY A 91 -38.54 -9.10 28.11
CA GLY A 91 -38.28 -10.13 29.15
C GLY A 91 -36.93 -10.88 29.21
N PHE A 92 -36.03 -10.46 30.12
CA PHE A 92 -35.10 -11.25 30.96
C PHE A 92 -34.35 -12.53 30.48
N LEU A 93 -33.01 -12.43 30.53
CA LEU A 93 -32.00 -13.37 31.05
C LEU A 93 -32.40 -14.85 31.35
N SER A 94 -31.66 -15.84 30.81
CA SER A 94 -30.48 -16.47 31.48
C SER A 94 -30.13 -17.93 31.06
N SER A 95 -28.82 -18.17 30.91
CA SER A 95 -28.08 -19.40 31.30
C SER A 95 -28.11 -20.71 30.45
N LEU A 96 -27.12 -21.56 30.75
CA LEU A 96 -26.99 -23.02 30.52
C LEU A 96 -26.65 -23.58 29.11
N LEU A 97 -25.35 -23.56 28.81
CA LEU A 97 -24.58 -24.74 28.34
C LEU A 97 -24.53 -25.84 29.45
N PRO A 98 -24.04 -27.09 29.24
CA PRO A 98 -23.48 -27.74 28.03
C PRO A 98 -23.97 -29.21 27.78
N GLN A 99 -23.31 -29.93 26.84
CA GLN A 99 -23.21 -31.42 26.74
C GLN A 99 -24.45 -32.22 26.25
N SER A 100 -24.34 -33.40 25.60
CA SER A 100 -23.22 -34.07 24.89
C SER A 100 -23.70 -35.22 23.99
N LYS A 101 -22.80 -35.76 23.14
CA LYS A 101 -22.76 -37.15 22.58
C LYS A 101 -24.04 -37.73 21.91
N LYS A 102 -23.94 -38.03 20.60
CA LYS A 102 -23.73 -39.41 20.09
C LYS A 102 -23.68 -39.51 18.55
N SER A 103 -22.69 -40.23 18.05
CA SER A 103 -22.73 -41.06 16.84
C SER A 103 -22.90 -42.54 17.29
N PRO A 104 -22.87 -43.59 16.44
CA PRO A 104 -22.71 -43.64 14.97
C PRO A 104 -23.67 -44.60 14.23
N SER A 105 -23.57 -44.66 12.90
CA SER A 105 -23.58 -45.93 12.16
C SER A 105 -22.87 -45.78 10.80
N ARG A 106 -22.52 -46.91 10.16
CA ARG A 106 -21.70 -47.03 8.95
C ARG A 106 -22.18 -48.26 8.19
N LEU A 107 -22.26 -48.21 6.85
CA LEU A 107 -21.82 -49.27 5.90
C LEU A 107 -22.44 -49.09 4.49
N SER A 108 -21.56 -49.00 3.49
CA SER A 108 -21.76 -49.45 2.09
C SER A 108 -21.35 -50.95 2.01
N PRO A 109 -21.55 -51.74 0.91
CA PRO A 109 -21.35 -51.33 -0.50
C PRO A 109 -22.11 -52.09 -1.65
N ALA A 110 -21.76 -51.69 -2.90
CA ALA A 110 -21.58 -52.51 -4.12
C ALA A 110 -22.74 -52.91 -5.08
N GLN A 111 -22.59 -52.43 -6.32
CA GLN A 111 -22.68 -53.14 -7.63
C GLN A 111 -24.03 -53.70 -8.21
N GLY A 112 -24.71 -52.88 -9.02
CA GLY A 112 -25.20 -53.16 -10.41
C GLY A 112 -26.05 -54.42 -10.73
N PRO A 113 -26.22 -54.80 -12.02
CA PRO A 113 -26.00 -54.06 -13.28
C PRO A 113 -27.27 -53.96 -14.17
N LEU A 114 -27.18 -53.33 -15.36
CA LEU A 114 -27.84 -53.77 -16.62
C LEU A 114 -27.36 -52.96 -17.84
N GLN A 115 -27.68 -53.44 -19.06
CA GLN A 115 -27.17 -52.94 -20.36
C GLN A 115 -28.30 -52.70 -21.39
N THR A 116 -27.88 -52.31 -22.61
CA THR A 116 -28.62 -52.15 -23.89
C THR A 116 -29.22 -50.74 -24.12
N GLN A 117 -29.18 -50.16 -25.33
CA GLN A 117 -28.90 -50.74 -26.65
C GLN A 117 -28.08 -49.82 -27.61
N SER A 118 -27.65 -50.40 -28.73
CA SER A 118 -26.86 -49.85 -29.87
C SER A 118 -27.65 -48.87 -30.78
N SER A 119 -27.18 -48.27 -31.90
CA SER A 119 -26.02 -48.48 -32.82
C SER A 119 -25.77 -47.19 -33.65
N VAL A 120 -24.55 -46.68 -33.90
CA VAL A 120 -23.48 -47.11 -34.86
C VAL A 120 -23.72 -46.83 -36.35
N LYS A 121 -23.05 -45.77 -36.88
CA LYS A 121 -22.37 -45.57 -38.20
C LYS A 121 -22.14 -44.04 -38.36
N LYS A 122 -20.97 -43.43 -38.58
CA LYS A 122 -19.62 -43.73 -39.15
C LYS A 122 -19.38 -43.05 -40.52
N GLU A 123 -18.61 -41.97 -40.47
CA GLU A 123 -17.60 -41.40 -41.40
C GLU A 123 -17.70 -41.61 -42.93
N SER A 124 -17.40 -40.55 -43.69
CA SER A 124 -16.39 -40.59 -44.77
C SER A 124 -15.91 -39.19 -45.19
N PHE A 125 -14.68 -39.12 -45.74
CA PHE A 125 -14.01 -37.91 -46.24
C PHE A 125 -13.42 -38.18 -47.63
N SER A 126 -13.29 -37.15 -48.47
CA SER A 126 -12.51 -37.13 -49.74
C SER A 126 -12.30 -35.66 -50.16
N SER A 127 -11.30 -35.19 -50.92
CA SER A 127 -10.02 -35.73 -51.45
C SER A 127 -9.08 -34.49 -51.72
N GLN A 128 -7.93 -34.47 -52.43
CA GLN A 128 -7.23 -35.39 -53.33
C GLN A 128 -5.74 -35.00 -53.54
N ALA A 129 -4.84 -35.98 -53.75
CA ALA A 129 -3.50 -35.84 -54.37
C ALA A 129 -2.44 -34.96 -53.62
N SER A 130 -1.11 -35.03 -53.88
CA SER A 130 -0.37 -35.71 -54.97
C SER A 130 1.04 -36.25 -54.55
N LYS A 131 1.76 -36.83 -55.53
CA LYS A 131 3.01 -37.64 -55.51
C LYS A 131 4.24 -36.97 -54.81
N GLY A 132 5.29 -37.69 -54.34
CA GLY A 132 5.53 -39.15 -54.23
C GLY A 132 7.03 -39.56 -54.36
N LYS A 133 7.36 -40.85 -54.04
CA LYS A 133 8.65 -41.58 -54.28
C LYS A 133 9.92 -41.11 -53.51
N ASP A 134 10.90 -41.94 -53.11
CA ASP A 134 11.18 -43.38 -53.34
C ASP A 134 11.91 -44.08 -52.14
N LEU A 135 11.66 -45.41 -51.99
CA LEU A 135 12.51 -46.54 -51.50
C LEU A 135 13.66 -46.31 -50.47
N VAL A 136 13.74 -46.85 -49.23
CA VAL A 136 13.66 -48.27 -48.71
C VAL A 136 14.76 -49.19 -49.31
N PRO A 137 15.45 -50.15 -48.59
CA PRO A 137 15.29 -50.70 -47.21
C PRO A 137 16.58 -50.84 -46.33
N GLY A 138 16.45 -51.42 -45.13
CA GLY A 138 17.49 -52.27 -44.52
C GLY A 138 17.73 -52.14 -43.00
N ALA A 139 17.57 -53.12 -42.10
CA ALA A 139 16.69 -54.30 -41.92
C ALA A 139 17.40 -55.27 -40.94
N LYS A 140 16.62 -56.07 -40.19
CA LYS A 140 16.99 -57.15 -39.22
C LYS A 140 17.24 -56.75 -37.76
N ASP A 141 17.04 -57.64 -36.78
CA ASP A 141 15.97 -58.65 -36.51
C ASP A 141 16.31 -59.43 -35.22
N GLY A 142 15.29 -59.99 -34.54
CA GLY A 142 15.47 -60.89 -33.39
C GLY A 142 15.22 -60.20 -32.03
N LYS A 143 14.09 -60.39 -31.34
CA LYS A 143 13.54 -61.61 -30.67
C LYS A 143 14.33 -62.01 -29.40
N SER A 144 13.70 -62.29 -28.25
CA SER A 144 12.25 -62.31 -27.93
C SER A 144 11.94 -62.59 -26.45
N LEU A 145 10.86 -61.97 -25.92
CA LEU A 145 10.05 -62.41 -24.75
C LEU A 145 10.78 -62.35 -23.37
N LEU A 146 10.13 -62.18 -22.20
CA LEU A 146 8.70 -62.02 -21.83
C LEU A 146 8.61 -61.27 -20.48
N GLY A 147 7.56 -60.45 -20.25
CA GLY A 147 7.22 -59.90 -18.91
C GLY A 147 6.84 -58.42 -18.87
N GLY A 148 5.88 -58.07 -18.00
CA GLY A 148 5.44 -56.70 -17.66
C GLY A 148 4.56 -56.74 -16.40
N PRO A 149 3.82 -55.67 -16.02
CA PRO A 149 3.75 -54.33 -16.63
C PRO A 149 3.82 -53.15 -15.62
N ALA A 150 3.70 -51.91 -16.16
CA ALA A 150 3.18 -50.69 -15.51
C ALA A 150 4.10 -49.79 -14.62
N SER A 151 3.61 -48.54 -14.44
CA SER A 151 4.12 -47.41 -13.63
C SER A 151 5.50 -46.81 -13.96
N GLY A 152 5.50 -45.78 -14.81
CA GLY A 152 6.66 -44.94 -15.11
C GLY A 152 6.59 -43.52 -14.50
N GLU A 153 6.54 -43.40 -13.17
CA GLU A 153 6.60 -42.10 -12.46
C GLU A 153 7.59 -42.13 -11.29
N SER A 154 8.89 -41.94 -11.57
CA SER A 154 9.93 -41.90 -10.52
C SER A 154 11.22 -41.13 -10.88
N SER A 155 11.59 -41.08 -12.17
CA SER A 155 12.87 -40.53 -12.63
C SER A 155 13.11 -39.05 -12.25
N TRP A 156 12.10 -38.18 -12.41
CA TRP A 156 12.23 -36.73 -12.16
C TRP A 156 12.52 -36.36 -10.71
N VAL A 157 12.04 -37.15 -9.74
CA VAL A 157 12.26 -36.88 -8.31
C VAL A 157 13.72 -37.14 -7.93
N GLN A 158 14.28 -38.28 -8.35
CA GLN A 158 15.67 -38.64 -8.05
C GLN A 158 16.67 -37.67 -8.67
N GLN A 159 16.42 -37.21 -9.90
CA GLN A 159 17.33 -36.26 -10.58
C GLN A 159 17.32 -34.86 -9.94
N ARG A 160 16.20 -34.43 -9.34
CA ARG A 160 16.12 -33.16 -8.58
C ARG A 160 16.79 -33.27 -7.20
N GLN A 161 16.63 -34.42 -6.54
CA GLN A 161 17.20 -34.67 -5.21
C GLN A 161 18.73 -34.78 -5.24
N ARG A 162 19.33 -35.27 -6.33
CA ARG A 162 20.80 -35.33 -6.49
C ARG A 162 21.44 -33.94 -6.54
N ARG A 163 20.90 -33.00 -7.32
CA ARG A 163 21.42 -31.61 -7.44
C ARG A 163 21.41 -30.85 -6.11
N LEU A 164 20.38 -31.09 -5.28
CA LEU A 164 20.30 -30.51 -3.93
C LEU A 164 21.35 -31.08 -2.95
N GLN A 165 21.90 -32.26 -3.24
CA GLN A 165 22.88 -32.91 -2.37
C GLN A 165 24.33 -32.50 -2.69
N ASP A 166 24.63 -32.13 -3.94
CA ASP A 166 25.98 -31.70 -4.34
C ASP A 166 26.26 -30.23 -3.95
N HIS A 167 25.28 -29.31 -4.12
CA HIS A 167 25.38 -27.96 -3.53
C HIS A 167 25.41 -27.96 -1.99
N GLY A 168 25.08 -29.09 -1.34
CA GLY A 168 25.25 -29.31 0.10
C GLY A 168 26.70 -29.66 0.51
N LYS A 169 27.57 -30.01 -0.43
CA LYS A 169 28.98 -30.38 -0.19
C LYS A 169 29.94 -29.21 -0.40
N GLU A 170 29.76 -28.47 -1.50
CA GLU A 170 30.55 -27.26 -1.79
C GLU A 170 30.52 -26.25 -0.62
N ARG A 171 29.38 -26.20 0.10
CA ARG A 171 29.20 -25.34 1.28
C ARG A 171 29.84 -25.86 2.58
N LYS A 172 30.60 -26.96 2.54
CA LYS A 172 31.39 -27.50 3.67
C LYS A 172 32.90 -27.53 3.45
N GLU A 173 33.38 -27.43 2.21
CA GLU A 173 34.83 -27.47 1.92
C GLU A 173 35.50 -26.09 2.00
N LEU A 174 34.73 -25.00 2.14
CA LEU A 174 35.23 -23.63 2.36
C LEU A 174 35.25 -23.18 3.84
N PHE A 175 35.01 -24.09 4.78
CA PHE A 175 35.02 -23.80 6.23
C PHE A 175 35.77 -24.88 7.05
N SER A 176 36.84 -25.45 6.50
CA SER A 176 37.81 -26.23 7.28
C SER A 176 39.23 -26.02 6.73
N THR A 177 40.23 -26.04 7.64
CA THR A 177 41.61 -25.52 7.46
C THR A 177 41.69 -23.99 7.26
N THR A 178 42.56 -23.25 7.97
CA THR A 178 43.40 -23.60 9.13
C THR A 178 43.62 -22.36 10.00
N SER A 179 43.60 -22.51 11.32
CA SER A 179 44.06 -21.49 12.27
C SER A 179 45.34 -21.96 12.97
N SER A 180 46.38 -21.12 12.92
CA SER A 180 47.57 -21.26 13.77
C SER A 180 48.24 -19.89 13.95
N GLN A 181 48.92 -19.72 15.08
CA GLN A 181 49.51 -18.45 15.53
C GLN A 181 51.04 -18.48 15.36
N CYS A 182 51.68 -17.33 15.14
CA CYS A 182 52.90 -16.99 15.87
C CYS A 182 53.17 -15.47 15.87
N ALA A 183 54.18 -15.04 16.65
CA ALA A 183 54.47 -13.65 16.96
C ALA A 183 55.88 -13.20 16.52
N GLU A 184 56.21 -11.95 16.87
CA GLU A 184 57.35 -11.14 16.41
C GLU A 184 58.77 -11.73 16.64
N LYS A 185 59.72 -11.48 15.72
CA LYS A 185 60.90 -10.60 15.97
C LYS A 185 61.91 -10.45 14.80
N LYS A 186 62.09 -9.17 14.39
CA LYS A 186 63.34 -8.39 14.21
C LYS A 186 64.57 -8.92 13.42
N LEU A 187 65.02 -8.09 12.46
CA LEU A 187 66.39 -7.54 12.21
C LEU A 187 67.15 -7.93 10.90
N GLU A 188 67.45 -6.90 10.07
CA GLU A 188 68.65 -6.66 9.21
C GLU A 188 69.12 -7.69 8.12
N ALA A 189 69.79 -7.33 7.00
CA ALA A 189 70.14 -6.03 6.37
C ALA A 189 70.64 -6.20 4.89
N SER A 190 70.97 -5.08 4.24
CA SER A 190 71.79 -4.87 3.01
C SER A 190 71.13 -4.97 1.62
N GLY A 191 71.56 -4.05 0.73
CA GLY A 191 71.22 -3.96 -0.71
C GLY A 191 72.46 -4.24 -1.61
N PRO A 192 72.74 -3.51 -2.73
CA PRO A 192 72.33 -2.12 -3.04
C PRO A 192 71.80 -1.82 -4.48
N GLU A 193 71.18 -0.63 -4.60
CA GLU A 193 71.21 0.37 -5.70
C GLU A 193 71.19 0.00 -7.20
N ALA A 194 70.18 0.53 -7.92
CA ALA A 194 70.38 1.47 -9.05
C ALA A 194 69.09 2.25 -9.39
N GLU A 195 69.18 3.59 -9.47
CA GLU A 195 68.16 4.62 -9.79
C GLU A 195 68.94 5.83 -10.43
N PRO A 196 68.36 6.96 -10.91
CA PRO A 196 66.93 7.36 -10.95
C PRO A 196 66.41 7.91 -12.31
N CYS A 197 65.09 8.16 -12.39
CA CYS A 197 64.50 9.26 -13.17
C CYS A 197 63.15 9.71 -12.56
N PRO A 198 62.71 10.98 -12.73
CA PRO A 198 62.26 11.77 -11.57
C PRO A 198 60.75 11.85 -11.30
N ASP A 199 60.44 12.14 -10.03
CA ASP A 199 59.10 12.34 -9.46
C ASP A 199 58.37 13.63 -9.88
N LEU A 200 57.04 13.58 -9.80
CA LEU A 200 56.22 14.69 -9.31
C LEU A 200 55.27 14.17 -8.23
N HIS A 201 55.38 14.73 -7.02
CA HIS A 201 54.63 14.28 -5.84
C HIS A 201 53.10 14.46 -5.98
N MET A 202 52.37 13.45 -5.48
CA MET A 202 51.02 13.63 -4.95
C MET A 202 51.08 13.49 -3.42
N GLU A 203 50.57 14.49 -2.69
CA GLU A 203 50.22 14.36 -1.27
C GLU A 203 48.70 14.44 -1.09
N PRO A 204 48.13 13.79 -0.06
CA PRO A 204 46.71 13.82 0.23
C PRO A 204 46.30 15.13 0.91
N VAL A 205 45.27 15.79 0.40
CA VAL A 205 44.70 17.02 1.01
C VAL A 205 43.48 16.67 1.85
N GLU A 206 43.49 17.08 3.12
CA GLU A 206 42.36 16.93 4.04
C GLU A 206 41.14 17.75 3.59
N PRO A 207 39.89 17.26 3.80
CA PRO A 207 38.69 18.03 3.54
C PRO A 207 38.50 19.13 4.60
N LEU A 208 39.11 20.29 4.35
CA LEU A 208 39.07 21.49 5.20
C LEU A 208 37.64 21.94 5.53
N THR A 209 37.23 21.74 6.79
CA THR A 209 35.99 22.26 7.36
C THR A 209 36.04 23.77 7.49
N ARG A 210 35.60 24.49 6.44
CA ARG A 210 35.40 25.95 6.50
C ARG A 210 34.21 26.30 7.40
N VAL A 211 34.49 26.46 8.69
CA VAL A 211 33.65 27.24 9.60
C VAL A 211 33.74 28.70 9.19
N SER A 212 32.70 29.22 8.53
CA SER A 212 32.63 30.61 8.09
C SER A 212 32.45 31.57 9.27
N THR A 213 33.57 32.02 9.86
CA THR A 213 33.62 33.15 10.80
C THR A 213 33.51 34.48 10.05
N ALA A 214 32.29 34.85 9.69
CA ALA A 214 32.00 36.17 9.15
C ALA A 214 32.11 37.26 10.23
N GLY A 215 32.78 38.38 9.89
CA GLY A 215 32.68 39.63 10.64
C GLY A 215 31.31 40.29 10.45
N PRO A 216 30.97 41.32 11.25
CA PRO A 216 29.62 41.87 11.32
C PRO A 216 29.30 42.85 10.18
N GLU A 217 29.00 42.33 9.00
CA GLU A 217 28.25 43.05 7.96
C GLU A 217 26.98 42.28 7.56
N GLY A 218 25.91 43.02 7.25
CA GLY A 218 24.55 42.51 7.21
C GLY A 218 24.20 41.72 5.96
N GLY A 219 24.49 40.41 5.97
CA GLY A 219 23.88 39.43 5.08
C GLY A 219 22.93 38.52 5.86
N GLY A 220 21.63 38.55 5.53
CA GLY A 220 20.66 37.64 6.13
C GLY A 220 21.00 36.19 5.79
N ARG A 221 21.08 35.32 6.80
CA ARG A 221 21.02 33.87 6.54
C ARG A 221 19.64 33.54 5.99
N PRO A 222 19.49 32.60 5.03
CA PRO A 222 18.17 32.07 4.72
C PRO A 222 17.55 31.50 6.00
N GLU A 223 16.34 31.93 6.33
CA GLU A 223 15.65 31.48 7.53
C GLU A 223 15.36 29.99 7.41
N GLN A 224 15.91 29.19 8.33
CA GLN A 224 15.78 27.74 8.28
C GLN A 224 14.43 27.37 8.92
N PRO A 225 13.41 26.93 8.14
CA PRO A 225 12.02 26.89 8.61
C PRO A 225 11.76 25.77 9.64
N PHE A 226 12.67 24.79 9.71
CA PHE A 226 12.60 23.67 10.62
C PHE A 226 13.90 23.50 11.41
N ILE A 227 13.76 23.30 12.71
CA ILE A 227 14.84 22.83 13.59
C ILE A 227 14.81 21.30 13.54
N VAL A 228 15.91 20.67 13.12
CA VAL A 228 16.07 19.21 13.19
C VAL A 228 16.36 18.83 14.65
N LEU A 229 15.39 18.20 15.32
CA LEU A 229 15.54 17.75 16.71
C LEU A 229 16.36 16.45 16.82
N GLY A 230 16.33 15.61 15.79
CA GLY A 230 17.07 14.36 15.73
C GLY A 230 16.72 13.51 14.50
N GLN A 231 17.54 12.49 14.24
CA GLN A 231 17.29 11.50 13.20
C GLN A 231 17.60 10.08 13.72
N GLU A 232 16.63 9.18 13.63
CA GLU A 232 16.73 7.75 13.97
C GLU A 232 16.72 6.88 12.69
N GLU A 233 17.14 5.61 12.79
CA GLU A 233 17.20 4.67 11.66
C GLU A 233 16.58 3.31 12.02
N TYR A 234 15.39 3.03 11.49
CA TYR A 234 14.77 1.71 11.53
C TYR A 234 15.42 0.79 10.50
N GLY A 235 16.42 0.04 10.95
CA GLY A 235 17.26 -0.83 10.11
C GLY A 235 16.82 -2.29 10.00
N GLU A 236 15.55 -2.58 10.30
CA GLU A 236 14.99 -3.93 10.50
C GLU A 236 14.58 -4.66 9.21
N HIS A 237 14.40 -3.96 8.10
CA HIS A 237 14.21 -4.60 6.78
C HIS A 237 15.58 -4.92 6.16
N HIS A 238 15.61 -5.94 5.29
CA HIS A 238 16.83 -6.48 4.70
C HIS A 238 16.87 -6.34 3.16
N SER A 239 15.80 -5.77 2.60
CA SER A 239 15.53 -5.62 1.17
C SER A 239 14.84 -4.28 0.92
N SER A 240 14.87 -3.80 -0.33
CA SER A 240 14.35 -2.48 -0.72
C SER A 240 12.90 -2.25 -0.25
N ILE A 241 12.65 -1.06 0.31
CA ILE A 241 11.29 -0.67 0.75
C ILE A 241 10.43 -0.32 -0.48
N MET A 242 9.16 -0.75 -0.47
CA MET A 242 8.16 -0.32 -1.47
C MET A 242 7.20 0.73 -0.91
N HIS A 243 6.78 0.56 0.35
CA HIS A 243 5.84 1.46 1.03
C HIS A 243 6.28 1.69 2.48
N CYS A 244 6.18 2.93 2.95
CA CYS A 244 6.34 3.30 4.35
C CYS A 244 5.28 4.36 4.67
N ARG A 245 4.42 4.12 5.66
CA ARG A 245 3.27 4.98 5.97
C ARG A 245 3.00 5.08 7.47
N VAL A 246 2.85 6.29 7.98
CA VAL A 246 2.40 6.57 9.35
C VAL A 246 0.89 6.33 9.47
N ASP A 247 0.43 5.88 10.65
CA ASP A 247 -1.00 5.77 10.94
C ASP A 247 -1.65 7.14 11.20
N CYS A 248 -2.98 7.21 11.11
CA CYS A 248 -3.73 8.44 11.34
C CYS A 248 -3.64 9.00 12.77
N SER A 249 -3.00 8.28 13.71
CA SER A 249 -2.73 8.76 15.07
C SER A 249 -1.34 9.37 15.28
N GLY A 250 -0.43 9.24 14.29
CA GLY A 250 0.95 9.73 14.37
C GLY A 250 1.84 8.93 15.33
N ARG A 251 1.57 7.62 15.51
CA ARG A 251 2.20 6.78 16.56
C ARG A 251 2.74 5.46 16.06
N ARG A 252 2.19 4.93 14.97
CA ARG A 252 2.59 3.66 14.35
C ARG A 252 3.06 3.93 12.93
N VAL A 253 4.03 3.14 12.47
CA VAL A 253 4.45 3.11 11.07
C VAL A 253 4.26 1.69 10.56
N ALA A 254 3.69 1.56 9.36
CA ALA A 254 3.68 0.32 8.60
C ALA A 254 4.65 0.44 7.43
N SER A 255 5.59 -0.49 7.34
CA SER A 255 6.57 -0.58 6.26
C SER A 255 6.53 -1.95 5.60
N LEU A 256 6.72 -1.96 4.28
CA LEU A 256 6.64 -3.11 3.39
C LEU A 256 7.82 -3.10 2.42
N ASP A 257 8.59 -4.18 2.38
CA ASP A 257 9.68 -4.39 1.42
C ASP A 257 9.28 -5.24 0.20
N VAL A 258 10.15 -5.26 -0.81
CA VAL A 258 9.98 -6.01 -2.08
C VAL A 258 9.79 -7.53 -1.88
N ASP A 259 10.27 -8.10 -0.78
CA ASP A 259 10.10 -9.53 -0.45
C ASP A 259 8.75 -9.84 0.20
N GLY A 260 7.93 -8.81 0.47
CA GLY A 260 6.61 -8.96 1.08
C GLY A 260 6.65 -9.10 2.61
N VAL A 261 7.74 -8.67 3.27
CA VAL A 261 7.78 -8.56 4.73
C VAL A 261 7.09 -7.26 5.14
N ILE A 262 6.07 -7.37 5.98
CA ILE A 262 5.42 -6.24 6.62
C ILE A 262 6.00 -6.11 8.03
N LYS A 263 6.37 -4.89 8.41
CA LYS A 263 6.67 -4.52 9.80
C LYS A 263 5.78 -3.37 10.22
N VAL A 264 5.20 -3.51 11.41
CA VAL A 264 4.47 -2.44 12.08
C VAL A 264 5.21 -2.11 13.36
N TRP A 265 5.69 -0.88 13.44
CA TRP A 265 6.56 -0.39 14.50
C TRP A 265 6.04 0.94 15.05
N SER A 266 6.62 1.38 16.14
CA SER A 266 6.31 2.67 16.79
C SER A 266 7.63 3.29 17.24
N PHE A 267 7.73 4.61 17.17
CA PHE A 267 8.97 5.37 17.40
C PHE A 267 8.98 6.12 18.74
N ASN A 268 7.81 6.51 19.26
CA ASN A 268 7.68 7.26 20.51
C ASN A 268 7.14 6.34 21.63
N PRO A 269 7.80 6.18 22.79
CA PRO A 269 9.02 6.88 23.24
C PRO A 269 10.34 6.23 22.80
N ILE A 270 10.30 5.01 22.24
CA ILE A 270 11.45 4.32 21.64
C ILE A 270 11.03 3.54 20.41
N MET A 271 11.91 3.50 19.41
CA MET A 271 11.75 2.75 18.17
C MET A 271 11.73 1.23 18.40
N GLN A 272 10.60 0.60 18.08
CA GLN A 272 10.34 -0.81 18.38
C GLN A 272 9.34 -1.48 17.43
N THR A 273 9.65 -2.70 16.98
CA THR A 273 8.75 -3.54 16.18
C THR A 273 7.60 -4.08 17.04
N LYS A 274 6.36 -3.68 16.74
CA LYS A 274 5.14 -4.14 17.44
C LYS A 274 4.59 -5.43 16.81
N ALA A 275 4.58 -5.51 15.49
CA ALA A 275 4.20 -6.70 14.73
C ALA A 275 5.08 -6.86 13.50
N SER A 276 5.26 -8.09 13.04
CA SER A 276 5.82 -8.38 11.72
C SER A 276 5.16 -9.63 11.16
N SER A 277 4.98 -9.65 9.84
CA SER A 277 4.41 -10.77 9.10
C SER A 277 5.11 -10.86 7.73
N ILE A 278 5.08 -12.05 7.12
CA ILE A 278 5.67 -12.29 5.81
C ILE A 278 4.55 -12.78 4.89
N SER A 279 4.35 -12.10 3.77
CA SER A 279 3.37 -12.49 2.77
C SER A 279 3.87 -13.68 1.95
N LYS A 280 2.96 -14.61 1.61
CA LYS A 280 3.22 -15.69 0.63
C LYS A 280 3.00 -15.27 -0.82
N SER A 281 2.55 -14.03 -1.03
CA SER A 281 2.17 -13.45 -2.33
C SER A 281 2.85 -12.09 -2.46
N PRO A 282 3.21 -11.63 -3.68
CA PRO A 282 3.65 -10.25 -3.85
C PRO A 282 2.57 -9.30 -3.30
N LEU A 283 3.01 -8.29 -2.54
CA LEU A 283 2.18 -7.14 -2.14
C LEU A 283 2.60 -5.94 -2.98
N LEU A 284 1.64 -5.11 -3.37
CA LEU A 284 1.84 -4.02 -4.33
C LEU A 284 1.40 -2.66 -3.76
N SER A 285 0.45 -2.66 -2.82
CA SER A 285 -0.08 -1.47 -2.15
C SER A 285 -0.35 -1.71 -0.66
N LEU A 286 -0.22 -0.65 0.14
CA LEU A 286 -0.37 -0.64 1.60
C LEU A 286 -1.06 0.67 2.02
N GLU A 287 -2.16 0.56 2.77
CA GLU A 287 -2.95 1.72 3.23
C GLU A 287 -3.52 1.49 4.63
N TRP A 288 -3.60 2.54 5.46
CA TRP A 288 -4.16 2.46 6.82
C TRP A 288 -5.67 2.68 6.82
N ALA A 289 -6.40 1.93 7.66
CA ALA A 289 -7.85 2.12 7.80
C ALA A 289 -8.17 3.37 8.64
N THR A 290 -8.59 4.45 7.99
CA THR A 290 -8.88 5.80 8.55
C THR A 290 -9.52 5.83 9.95
N LYS A 291 -10.60 5.05 10.18
CA LYS A 291 -11.32 5.00 11.48
C LYS A 291 -10.92 3.84 12.41
N ARG A 292 -9.93 3.03 12.04
CA ARG A 292 -9.45 1.87 12.80
C ARG A 292 -7.93 1.81 12.67
N ASP A 293 -7.26 2.68 13.41
CA ASP A 293 -5.80 2.85 13.52
C ASP A 293 -4.99 1.56 13.65
N ARG A 294 -5.60 0.46 14.12
CA ARG A 294 -4.96 -0.87 14.17
C ARG A 294 -5.11 -1.74 12.93
N LEU A 295 -5.92 -1.38 11.94
CA LEU A 295 -6.17 -2.18 10.73
C LEU A 295 -5.40 -1.62 9.52
N LEU A 296 -4.75 -2.53 8.81
CA LEU A 296 -3.96 -2.24 7.61
C LEU A 296 -4.55 -3.00 6.42
N LEU A 297 -4.78 -2.29 5.31
CA LEU A 297 -5.15 -2.87 4.02
C LEU A 297 -3.87 -3.19 3.23
N LEU A 298 -3.76 -4.42 2.74
CA LEU A 298 -2.62 -4.89 1.96
C LEU A 298 -3.12 -5.45 0.62
N GLY A 299 -2.84 -4.74 -0.47
CA GLY A 299 -3.20 -5.14 -1.83
C GLY A 299 -2.14 -6.04 -2.44
N SER A 300 -2.55 -7.19 -2.98
CA SER A 300 -1.65 -8.21 -3.53
C SER A 300 -1.48 -8.12 -5.04
N GLY A 301 -0.48 -8.85 -5.56
CA GLY A 301 -0.34 -9.16 -6.99
C GLY A 301 -1.07 -10.44 -7.43
N VAL A 302 -2.03 -10.93 -6.62
CA VAL A 302 -2.84 -12.13 -6.91
C VAL A 302 -4.35 -11.85 -6.80
N GLY A 303 -4.77 -10.60 -7.04
CA GLY A 303 -6.16 -10.19 -7.11
C GLY A 303 -6.86 -10.01 -5.76
N THR A 304 -6.11 -9.93 -4.65
CA THR A 304 -6.68 -9.92 -3.29
C THR A 304 -6.30 -8.67 -2.48
N VAL A 305 -7.20 -8.26 -1.59
CA VAL A 305 -6.93 -7.28 -0.52
C VAL A 305 -7.06 -7.98 0.82
N ARG A 306 -6.00 -7.97 1.64
CA ARG A 306 -5.99 -8.52 2.99
C ARG A 306 -6.24 -7.42 4.01
N LEU A 307 -7.08 -7.71 5.01
CA LEU A 307 -7.20 -6.88 6.22
C LEU A 307 -6.33 -7.49 7.31
N TYR A 308 -5.23 -6.82 7.67
CA TYR A 308 -4.33 -7.22 8.75
C TYR A 308 -4.64 -6.42 10.02
N ASP A 309 -4.90 -7.11 11.12
CA ASP A 309 -5.05 -6.51 12.45
C ASP A 309 -3.69 -6.50 13.15
N THR A 310 -3.16 -5.30 13.38
CA THR A 310 -1.80 -5.07 13.91
C THR A 310 -1.67 -5.37 15.40
N GLU A 311 -2.78 -5.39 16.15
CA GLU A 311 -2.81 -5.74 17.58
C GLU A 311 -2.98 -7.24 17.78
N ALA A 312 -3.90 -7.86 17.04
CA ALA A 312 -4.08 -9.31 17.01
C ALA A 312 -3.03 -10.04 16.14
N LYS A 313 -2.15 -9.28 15.47
CA LYS A 313 -1.01 -9.70 14.63
C LYS A 313 -1.37 -10.71 13.53
N LYS A 314 -2.60 -10.65 13.02
CA LYS A 314 -3.17 -11.66 12.10
C LYS A 314 -3.98 -11.03 10.97
N ASN A 315 -4.07 -11.74 9.84
CA ASN A 315 -5.06 -11.45 8.82
C ASN A 315 -6.46 -11.77 9.39
N LEU A 316 -7.41 -10.84 9.25
CA LEU A 316 -8.82 -11.03 9.62
C LEU A 316 -9.61 -11.67 8.47
N CYS A 317 -9.37 -11.19 7.25
CA CYS A 317 -9.92 -11.73 6.02
C CYS A 317 -8.99 -11.43 4.83
N GLU A 318 -9.22 -12.15 3.74
CA GLU A 318 -8.67 -11.88 2.42
C GLU A 318 -9.87 -11.76 1.46
N ILE A 319 -9.93 -10.64 0.75
CA ILE A 319 -11.04 -10.24 -0.12
C ILE A 319 -10.56 -10.46 -1.55
N ASN A 320 -11.23 -11.33 -2.31
CA ASN A 320 -10.93 -11.51 -3.74
C ASN A 320 -11.60 -10.37 -4.51
N ILE A 321 -10.80 -9.58 -5.22
CA ILE A 321 -11.23 -8.38 -5.94
C ILE A 321 -11.52 -8.71 -7.40
N ASN A 322 -10.52 -9.21 -8.14
CA ASN A 322 -10.67 -9.64 -9.53
C ASN A 322 -9.50 -10.55 -9.95
N ASP A 323 -9.81 -11.70 -10.55
CA ASP A 323 -8.81 -12.69 -10.98
C ASP A 323 -8.17 -12.32 -12.34
N ASP A 324 -8.90 -11.63 -13.23
CA ASP A 324 -8.40 -11.17 -14.54
C ASP A 324 -7.39 -10.02 -14.41
N MET A 325 -7.57 -9.18 -13.38
CA MET A 325 -6.81 -7.95 -13.09
C MET A 325 -6.07 -8.07 -11.74
N PRO A 326 -5.13 -9.03 -11.58
CA PRO A 326 -4.63 -9.44 -10.27
C PRO A 326 -3.69 -8.44 -9.59
N ARG A 327 -3.25 -7.36 -10.26
CA ARG A 327 -2.34 -6.38 -9.64
C ARG A 327 -3.12 -5.28 -8.92
N ILE A 328 -3.22 -5.36 -7.59
CA ILE A 328 -3.84 -4.30 -6.77
C ILE A 328 -2.84 -3.15 -6.55
N LEU A 329 -2.77 -2.22 -7.52
CA LEU A 329 -1.72 -1.19 -7.60
C LEU A 329 -1.89 -0.06 -6.57
N SER A 330 -3.13 0.32 -6.26
CA SER A 330 -3.43 1.43 -5.36
C SER A 330 -4.62 1.11 -4.46
N LEU A 331 -4.59 1.66 -3.24
CA LEU A 331 -5.63 1.52 -2.23
C LEU A 331 -5.83 2.89 -1.57
N ALA A 332 -7.09 3.30 -1.40
CA ALA A 332 -7.46 4.49 -0.65
C ALA A 332 -8.65 4.18 0.26
N CYS A 333 -8.51 4.38 1.57
CA CYS A 333 -9.64 4.31 2.50
C CYS A 333 -10.40 5.64 2.52
N SER A 334 -11.73 5.60 2.45
CA SER A 334 -12.51 6.83 2.63
C SER A 334 -12.31 7.39 4.05
N PRO A 335 -12.20 8.72 4.24
CA PRO A 335 -12.17 9.36 5.57
C PRO A 335 -13.33 8.93 6.48
N ASN A 336 -14.49 8.59 5.89
CA ASN A 336 -15.65 8.13 6.65
C ASN A 336 -15.52 6.69 7.20
N GLY A 337 -14.49 5.92 6.79
CA GLY A 337 -14.19 4.56 7.26
C GLY A 337 -15.23 3.49 6.91
N ALA A 338 -16.19 3.80 6.02
CA ALA A 338 -17.23 2.89 5.57
C ALA A 338 -16.82 2.11 4.31
N SER A 339 -16.11 2.75 3.38
CA SER A 339 -15.66 2.16 2.11
C SER A 339 -14.17 2.38 1.85
N PHE A 340 -13.62 1.61 0.90
CA PHE A 340 -12.30 1.82 0.31
C PHE A 340 -12.37 1.68 -1.21
N VAL A 341 -11.49 2.38 -1.92
CA VAL A 341 -11.28 2.23 -3.36
C VAL A 341 -10.00 1.44 -3.58
N CYS A 342 -10.02 0.56 -4.58
CA CYS A 342 -8.84 -0.16 -5.05
C CYS A 342 -8.70 -0.05 -6.57
N SER A 343 -7.46 0.05 -7.04
CA SER A 343 -7.10 -0.10 -8.45
C SER A 343 -6.64 -1.53 -8.70
N ALA A 344 -7.23 -2.21 -9.68
CA ALA A 344 -6.91 -3.57 -10.08
C ALA A 344 -6.49 -3.59 -11.56
N ALA A 345 -5.28 -4.04 -11.87
CA ALA A 345 -4.71 -4.01 -13.22
C ALA A 345 -4.31 -5.40 -13.73
N ALA A 346 -4.37 -5.57 -15.06
CA ALA A 346 -3.92 -6.77 -15.77
C ALA A 346 -2.44 -7.08 -15.49
N PRO A 347 -1.96 -8.32 -15.69
CA PRO A 347 -0.54 -8.65 -15.58
C PRO A 347 0.35 -7.73 -16.43
N SER A 348 1.58 -7.49 -15.99
CA SER A 348 2.54 -6.70 -16.78
C SER A 348 3.04 -7.53 -17.95
N LEU A 349 2.92 -7.03 -19.18
CA LEU A 349 3.41 -7.71 -20.40
C LEU A 349 4.95 -7.69 -20.51
N THR A 350 5.65 -7.03 -19.58
CA THR A 350 7.09 -6.73 -19.60
C THR A 350 8.02 -7.90 -19.24
N SER A 351 7.52 -9.11 -19.03
CA SER A 351 8.34 -10.29 -18.66
C SER A 351 8.88 -11.08 -19.86
N GLN A 352 8.67 -10.61 -21.09
CA GLN A 352 8.92 -11.34 -22.35
C GLN A 352 9.43 -10.43 -23.50
N VAL A 353 10.39 -9.53 -23.25
CA VAL A 353 11.14 -8.85 -24.31
C VAL A 353 12.63 -8.79 -23.96
N ASP A 354 13.49 -9.38 -24.79
CA ASP A 354 14.94 -9.30 -24.65
C ASP A 354 15.47 -7.89 -24.99
N SER A 355 16.45 -7.42 -24.23
CA SER A 355 16.95 -6.04 -24.27
C SER A 355 17.88 -5.74 -25.46
N LEU A 356 17.41 -5.89 -26.70
CA LEU A 356 18.21 -5.71 -27.92
C LEU A 356 17.49 -4.95 -29.06
N ALA A 357 17.00 -3.73 -28.81
CA ALA A 357 16.86 -2.68 -29.82
C ALA A 357 16.57 -1.29 -29.21
N PRO A 358 17.49 -0.32 -29.28
CA PRO A 358 17.12 1.10 -29.36
C PRO A 358 16.86 1.46 -30.83
N ASP A 359 15.69 2.02 -31.15
CA ASP A 359 15.57 3.30 -31.88
C ASP A 359 14.12 3.71 -32.23
N ILE A 360 13.91 5.02 -32.23
CA ILE A 360 12.83 5.77 -32.92
C ILE A 360 11.38 5.30 -32.62
N GLY A 361 10.74 5.91 -31.61
CA GLY A 361 9.26 5.98 -31.58
C GLY A 361 8.56 5.84 -30.22
N SER A 362 9.05 6.47 -29.14
CA SER A 362 8.46 6.35 -27.79
C SER A 362 6.99 6.82 -27.68
N LYS A 363 6.05 5.89 -27.93
CA LYS A 363 4.64 5.96 -27.56
C LYS A 363 4.20 4.61 -26.99
N GLY A 364 3.76 4.58 -25.74
CA GLY A 364 3.05 3.43 -25.17
C GLY A 364 3.93 2.30 -24.65
N MET A 365 4.87 2.60 -23.74
CA MET A 365 5.33 1.57 -22.79
C MET A 365 4.26 1.41 -21.70
N ASN A 366 3.92 0.16 -21.36
CA ASN A 366 3.13 -0.27 -20.19
C ASN A 366 1.67 0.20 -20.04
N GLN A 367 1.00 0.67 -21.10
CA GLN A 367 -0.46 0.89 -21.07
C GLN A 367 -1.24 -0.44 -21.05
N VAL A 368 -1.33 -1.03 -19.86
CA VAL A 368 -2.11 -2.23 -19.54
C VAL A 368 -3.50 -1.87 -19.03
N PRO A 369 -4.54 -2.68 -19.33
CA PRO A 369 -5.88 -2.39 -18.86
C PRO A 369 -6.03 -2.56 -17.35
N GLY A 370 -6.97 -1.81 -16.78
CA GLY A 370 -7.27 -1.82 -15.35
C GLY A 370 -8.69 -1.37 -15.03
N LYS A 371 -9.05 -1.49 -13.75
CA LYS A 371 -10.36 -1.17 -13.18
C LYS A 371 -10.17 -0.40 -11.88
N LEU A 372 -11.04 0.57 -11.63
CA LEU A 372 -11.14 1.27 -10.36
C LEU A 372 -12.43 0.83 -9.66
N LEU A 373 -12.34 0.30 -8.44
CA LEU A 373 -13.41 -0.44 -7.77
C LEU A 373 -13.66 0.09 -6.36
N LEU A 374 -14.91 0.41 -6.03
CA LEU A 374 -15.35 0.81 -4.69
C LEU A 374 -15.88 -0.42 -3.92
N TRP A 375 -15.42 -0.60 -2.69
CA TRP A 375 -15.77 -1.71 -1.82
C TRP A 375 -16.24 -1.23 -0.44
N ASP A 376 -17.27 -1.88 0.10
CA ASP A 376 -17.77 -1.61 1.46
C ASP A 376 -16.97 -2.41 2.52
N THR A 377 -16.42 -1.68 3.49
CA THR A 377 -15.52 -2.19 4.55
C THR A 377 -16.26 -2.91 5.68
N LYS A 378 -17.60 -3.02 5.64
CA LYS A 378 -18.40 -3.75 6.64
C LYS A 378 -18.87 -5.11 6.13
N SER A 379 -19.32 -5.14 4.87
CA SER A 379 -19.90 -6.29 4.20
C SER A 379 -18.93 -7.02 3.27
N MET A 380 -17.78 -6.41 2.96
CA MET A 380 -16.74 -6.94 2.07
C MET A 380 -17.29 -7.27 0.68
N LYS A 381 -18.01 -6.32 0.09
CA LYS A 381 -18.60 -6.41 -1.25
C LYS A 381 -18.24 -5.20 -2.09
N GLN A 382 -18.03 -5.42 -3.38
CA GLN A 382 -17.98 -4.35 -4.37
C GLN A 382 -19.33 -3.62 -4.41
N GLN A 383 -19.29 -2.29 -4.34
CA GLN A 383 -20.45 -1.41 -4.50
C GLN A 383 -20.53 -0.88 -5.94
N LEU A 384 -19.38 -0.55 -6.54
CA LEU A 384 -19.28 0.14 -7.83
C LEU A 384 -17.98 -0.25 -8.56
N GLN A 385 -18.02 -0.22 -9.89
CA GLN A 385 -16.84 -0.04 -10.75
C GLN A 385 -16.97 1.33 -11.43
N PHE A 386 -15.96 2.18 -11.33
CA PHE A 386 -15.95 3.49 -12.00
C PHE A 386 -15.65 3.34 -13.50
N SER A 387 -16.22 4.22 -14.32
CA SER A 387 -15.84 4.36 -15.73
C SER A 387 -14.42 4.93 -15.84
N LEU A 388 -13.59 4.33 -16.69
CA LEU A 388 -12.25 4.77 -17.02
C LEU A 388 -12.18 5.07 -18.51
N ASP A 389 -12.71 6.22 -18.90
CA ASP A 389 -12.76 6.65 -20.30
C ASP A 389 -11.40 7.25 -20.76
N PRO A 390 -11.03 7.10 -22.05
CA PRO A 390 -11.78 6.45 -23.13
C PRO A 390 -11.61 4.91 -23.17
N GLU A 391 -10.56 4.36 -22.55
CA GLU A 391 -10.32 2.92 -22.46
C GLU A 391 -9.87 2.53 -21.04
N PRO A 392 -10.25 1.33 -20.53
CA PRO A 392 -9.86 0.88 -19.20
C PRO A 392 -8.34 0.82 -19.06
N ILE A 393 -7.78 1.50 -18.06
CA ILE A 393 -6.32 1.70 -17.88
C ILE A 393 -5.91 1.42 -16.44
N ALA A 394 -4.67 0.98 -16.23
CA ALA A 394 -4.09 0.85 -14.89
C ALA A 394 -3.99 2.22 -14.17
N VAL A 395 -4.61 2.31 -12.99
CA VAL A 395 -4.49 3.46 -12.08
C VAL A 395 -3.39 3.16 -11.06
N ASN A 396 -2.34 3.99 -11.03
CA ASN A 396 -1.16 3.77 -10.20
C ASN A 396 -1.32 4.37 -8.79
N CYS A 397 -1.94 5.55 -8.71
CA CYS A 397 -2.07 6.31 -7.48
C CYS A 397 -3.49 6.88 -7.32
N THR A 398 -3.97 6.94 -6.07
CA THR A 398 -5.31 7.40 -5.71
C THR A 398 -5.26 8.15 -4.38
N ALA A 399 -6.02 9.23 -4.24
CA ALA A 399 -6.14 10.00 -3.00
C ALA A 399 -7.56 10.56 -2.84
N PHE A 400 -8.09 10.53 -1.62
CA PHE A 400 -9.33 11.23 -1.25
C PHE A 400 -9.02 12.65 -0.80
N ASN A 401 -9.99 13.55 -0.96
CA ASN A 401 -10.01 14.82 -0.22
C ASN A 401 -10.47 14.59 1.23
N HIS A 402 -10.38 15.60 2.11
CA HIS A 402 -10.63 15.47 3.56
C HIS A 402 -12.04 14.97 3.89
N ASN A 403 -13.05 15.45 3.16
CA ASN A 403 -14.44 15.03 3.37
C ASN A 403 -14.80 13.70 2.66
N GLY A 404 -13.96 13.22 1.75
CA GLY A 404 -14.16 11.97 0.99
C GLY A 404 -15.20 12.04 -0.13
N ASN A 405 -15.68 13.23 -0.49
CA ASN A 405 -16.60 13.43 -1.62
C ASN A 405 -15.87 13.47 -2.98
N LEU A 406 -14.55 13.70 -2.98
CA LEU A 406 -13.73 13.70 -4.19
C LEU A 406 -12.61 12.66 -4.08
N LEU A 407 -12.38 11.92 -5.17
CA LEU A 407 -11.25 11.02 -5.33
C LEU A 407 -10.44 11.45 -6.55
N VAL A 408 -9.18 11.85 -6.36
CA VAL A 408 -8.24 12.07 -7.46
C VAL A 408 -7.43 10.81 -7.73
N THR A 409 -7.17 10.55 -9.00
CA THR A 409 -6.48 9.35 -9.48
C THR A 409 -5.47 9.68 -10.57
N GLY A 410 -4.33 9.01 -10.58
CA GLY A 410 -3.30 9.11 -11.62
C GLY A 410 -3.03 7.75 -12.27
N ALA A 411 -3.02 7.70 -13.59
CA ALA A 411 -2.96 6.47 -14.37
C ALA A 411 -1.74 6.35 -15.30
N ALA A 412 -1.51 5.14 -15.82
CA ALA A 412 -0.39 4.80 -16.70
C ALA A 412 -0.47 5.44 -18.12
N ASP A 413 -1.57 6.10 -18.45
CA ASP A 413 -1.73 6.93 -19.66
C ASP A 413 -1.22 8.38 -19.51
N GLY A 414 -0.81 8.77 -18.29
CA GLY A 414 -0.44 10.14 -17.95
C GLY A 414 -1.63 11.06 -17.71
N VAL A 415 -2.85 10.52 -17.61
CA VAL A 415 -4.09 11.27 -17.36
C VAL A 415 -4.44 11.24 -15.87
N ILE A 416 -4.82 12.40 -15.34
CA ILE A 416 -5.46 12.52 -14.03
C ILE A 416 -6.96 12.51 -14.24
N ARG A 417 -7.68 11.74 -13.41
CA ARG A 417 -9.14 11.68 -13.36
C ARG A 417 -9.61 11.99 -11.94
N LEU A 418 -10.54 12.93 -11.82
CA LEU A 418 -11.18 13.35 -10.58
C LEU A 418 -12.63 12.85 -10.58
N PHE A 419 -12.96 12.01 -9.59
CA PHE A 419 -14.29 11.41 -9.44
C PHE A 419 -15.09 12.12 -8.34
N ASP A 420 -16.36 12.37 -8.62
CA ASP A 420 -17.36 12.73 -7.62
C ASP A 420 -17.87 11.43 -6.96
N MET A 421 -17.71 11.34 -5.65
CA MET A 421 -18.05 10.14 -4.86
C MET A 421 -19.52 10.09 -4.42
N GLN A 422 -20.30 11.15 -4.66
CA GLN A 422 -21.76 11.20 -4.48
C GLN A 422 -22.47 10.83 -5.79
N GLN A 423 -21.97 11.31 -6.92
CA GLN A 423 -22.51 11.01 -8.26
C GLN A 423 -21.93 9.71 -8.86
N HIS A 424 -20.78 9.25 -8.37
CA HIS A 424 -20.05 8.07 -8.84
C HIS A 424 -19.46 8.18 -10.26
N GLU A 425 -19.35 9.40 -10.80
CA GLU A 425 -18.88 9.70 -12.16
C GLU A 425 -17.56 10.50 -12.17
N CYS A 426 -16.88 10.49 -13.32
CA CYS A 426 -15.64 11.24 -13.55
C CYS A 426 -15.98 12.72 -13.82
N ALA A 427 -15.97 13.56 -12.79
CA ALA A 427 -16.28 14.98 -12.88
C ALA A 427 -15.33 15.75 -13.82
N MET A 428 -14.03 15.44 -13.78
CA MET A 428 -13.02 16.04 -14.67
C MET A 428 -11.89 15.06 -14.98
N SER A 429 -11.34 15.15 -16.19
CA SER A 429 -10.08 14.51 -16.56
C SER A 429 -9.22 15.42 -17.42
N TRP A 430 -7.90 15.29 -17.29
CA TRP A 430 -6.92 16.03 -18.09
C TRP A 430 -5.61 15.25 -18.21
N ARG A 431 -4.89 15.43 -19.33
CA ARG A 431 -3.55 14.86 -19.46
C ARG A 431 -2.56 15.69 -18.63
N ALA A 432 -1.94 15.05 -17.64
CA ALA A 432 -1.05 15.69 -16.71
C ALA A 432 0.43 15.53 -17.10
N HIS A 433 0.85 14.30 -17.42
CA HIS A 433 2.26 13.94 -17.61
C HIS A 433 2.52 13.25 -18.97
N CYS A 434 3.80 13.25 -19.38
CA CYS A 434 4.32 12.58 -20.56
C CYS A 434 4.88 11.18 -20.24
N GLY A 435 4.11 10.39 -19.50
CA GLY A 435 4.47 9.05 -19.00
C GLY A 435 3.51 8.63 -17.90
N GLU A 436 3.83 7.59 -17.13
CA GLU A 436 3.00 7.17 -16.00
C GLU A 436 2.88 8.25 -14.91
N VAL A 437 1.69 8.45 -14.32
CA VAL A 437 1.54 9.27 -13.10
C VAL A 437 1.90 8.42 -11.87
N CYS A 438 2.83 8.89 -11.05
CA CYS A 438 3.43 8.11 -9.96
C CYS A 438 2.84 8.43 -8.57
N SER A 439 2.46 9.68 -8.31
CA SER A 439 1.71 10.06 -7.09
C SER A 439 0.80 11.26 -7.36
N VAL A 440 -0.35 11.29 -6.68
CA VAL A 440 -1.32 12.39 -6.68
C VAL A 440 -1.81 12.65 -5.26
N GLU A 441 -2.04 13.90 -4.90
CA GLU A 441 -2.61 14.30 -3.61
C GLU A 441 -3.29 15.68 -3.74
N PHE A 442 -4.25 15.98 -2.86
CA PHE A 442 -4.89 17.31 -2.81
C PHE A 442 -4.00 18.31 -2.05
N SER A 443 -4.16 19.60 -2.34
CA SER A 443 -3.66 20.68 -1.47
C SER A 443 -4.45 20.74 -0.15
N CYS A 444 -3.86 21.31 0.90
CA CYS A 444 -4.50 21.45 2.22
C CYS A 444 -5.80 22.28 2.18
N ASP A 445 -5.92 23.20 1.22
CA ASP A 445 -7.11 24.03 0.98
C ASP A 445 -8.13 23.42 -0.02
N GLU A 446 -7.87 22.19 -0.49
CA GLU A 446 -8.59 21.44 -1.53
C GLU A 446 -8.76 22.14 -2.90
N ASN A 447 -8.24 23.36 -3.12
CA ASN A 447 -8.39 24.09 -4.39
C ASN A 447 -7.47 23.59 -5.52
N ALA A 448 -6.50 22.74 -5.19
CA ALA A 448 -5.56 22.17 -6.13
C ALA A 448 -5.31 20.66 -5.92
N VAL A 449 -4.80 20.04 -6.98
CA VAL A 449 -4.18 18.70 -6.96
C VAL A 449 -2.71 18.87 -7.30
N TYR A 450 -1.85 18.24 -6.52
CA TYR A 450 -0.44 18.05 -6.85
C TYR A 450 -0.22 16.68 -7.51
N SER A 451 0.63 16.63 -8.52
CA SER A 451 1.01 15.37 -9.18
C SER A 451 2.49 15.30 -9.52
N ILE A 452 3.01 14.08 -9.53
CA ILE A 452 4.36 13.74 -9.99
C ILE A 452 4.29 12.55 -10.95
N GLY A 453 5.12 12.54 -11.98
CA GLY A 453 5.11 11.50 -13.02
C GLY A 453 6.49 11.14 -13.55
N GLU A 454 6.51 10.14 -14.43
CA GLU A 454 7.70 9.59 -15.11
C GLU A 454 8.49 10.64 -15.90
N ASP A 455 7.87 11.75 -16.30
CA ASP A 455 8.51 12.86 -17.01
C ASP A 455 9.36 13.80 -16.11
N GLY A 456 9.56 13.43 -14.83
CA GLY A 456 10.42 14.15 -13.89
C GLY A 456 9.80 15.43 -13.31
N LYS A 457 8.50 15.67 -13.55
CA LYS A 457 7.84 16.93 -13.18
C LYS A 457 6.98 16.81 -11.95
N PHE A 458 6.96 17.88 -11.16
CA PHE A 458 5.98 18.14 -10.13
C PHE A 458 5.06 19.29 -10.58
N ILE A 459 3.75 19.07 -10.59
CA ILE A 459 2.78 19.99 -11.19
C ILE A 459 1.59 20.19 -10.25
N GLN A 460 1.19 21.45 -10.06
CA GLN A 460 -0.02 21.84 -9.35
C GLN A 460 -1.13 22.18 -10.36
N TRP A 461 -2.31 21.59 -10.18
CA TRP A 461 -3.48 21.74 -11.05
C TRP A 461 -4.63 22.37 -10.28
N ASN A 462 -5.32 23.35 -10.87
CA ASN A 462 -6.49 23.97 -10.24
C ASN A 462 -7.72 23.05 -10.38
N ILE A 463 -8.34 22.61 -9.29
CA ILE A 463 -9.48 21.67 -9.40
C ILE A 463 -10.73 22.32 -10.00
N HIS A 464 -10.86 23.65 -9.95
CA HIS A 464 -12.04 24.35 -10.49
C HIS A 464 -11.97 24.56 -12.01
N LYS A 465 -10.84 24.22 -12.64
CA LYS A 465 -10.58 24.40 -14.07
C LYS A 465 -9.71 23.27 -14.61
N SER A 466 -10.34 22.21 -15.12
CA SER A 466 -9.67 21.01 -15.67
C SER A 466 -8.46 21.37 -16.56
N GLY A 467 -7.30 20.78 -16.24
CA GLY A 467 -6.05 20.97 -16.98
C GLY A 467 -5.36 22.33 -16.80
N LEU A 468 -5.89 23.27 -15.99
CA LEU A 468 -5.19 24.52 -15.69
C LEU A 468 -4.06 24.28 -14.70
N LYS A 469 -2.82 24.36 -15.19
CA LYS A 469 -1.62 24.41 -14.35
C LYS A 469 -1.57 25.72 -13.56
N VAL A 470 -1.34 25.60 -12.25
CA VAL A 470 -1.02 26.72 -11.35
C VAL A 470 0.50 26.91 -11.32
N SER A 471 1.25 25.82 -11.15
CA SER A 471 2.72 25.79 -11.17
C SER A 471 3.23 24.47 -11.74
N GLU A 472 4.43 24.50 -12.34
CA GLU A 472 5.10 23.34 -12.96
C GLU A 472 6.60 23.47 -12.71
N TYR A 473 7.19 22.44 -12.10
CA TYR A 473 8.61 22.39 -11.74
C TYR A 473 9.22 21.08 -12.23
N SER A 474 10.45 21.12 -12.74
CA SER A 474 11.24 19.92 -12.99
C SER A 474 12.00 19.55 -11.72
N LEU A 475 11.80 18.33 -11.21
CA LEU A 475 12.53 17.80 -10.07
C LEU A 475 13.84 17.12 -10.53
N PRO A 476 14.81 16.93 -9.61
CA PRO A 476 15.95 16.04 -9.84
C PRO A 476 15.50 14.62 -10.21
N SER A 477 16.23 13.95 -11.12
CA SER A 477 15.86 12.61 -11.62
C SER A 477 15.90 11.52 -10.55
N ASP A 478 16.63 11.73 -9.46
CA ASP A 478 16.65 10.88 -8.27
C ASP A 478 15.45 11.09 -7.32
N ALA A 479 14.53 12.02 -7.63
CA ALA A 479 13.24 12.13 -6.97
C ALA A 479 12.17 11.22 -7.60
N THR A 480 12.24 10.98 -8.92
CA THR A 480 11.29 10.13 -9.67
C THR A 480 11.84 8.75 -10.03
N GLY A 481 13.16 8.58 -10.05
CA GLY A 481 13.81 7.36 -10.51
C GLY A 481 13.77 7.20 -12.05
N PRO A 482 13.93 5.97 -12.58
CA PRO A 482 14.03 4.70 -11.85
C PRO A 482 15.20 4.64 -10.85
N PHE A 483 14.94 4.10 -9.67
CA PHE A 483 15.93 4.02 -8.59
C PHE A 483 16.85 2.82 -8.83
N VAL A 484 18.17 3.02 -8.78
CA VAL A 484 19.16 2.00 -9.12
C VAL A 484 20.18 1.82 -8.00
N LEU A 485 20.30 0.60 -7.48
CA LEU A 485 21.35 0.21 -6.54
C LEU A 485 22.27 -0.82 -7.20
N SER A 486 23.55 -0.47 -7.38
CA SER A 486 24.56 -1.36 -7.96
C SER A 486 25.35 -2.06 -6.85
N GLY A 487 25.32 -3.39 -6.82
CA GLY A 487 26.14 -4.19 -5.91
C GLY A 487 27.58 -4.35 -6.40
N TYR A 488 28.47 -4.79 -5.50
CA TYR A 488 29.92 -4.91 -5.74
C TYR A 488 30.33 -5.77 -6.96
N SER A 489 29.46 -6.68 -7.41
CA SER A 489 29.66 -7.52 -8.60
C SER A 489 29.19 -6.87 -9.92
N GLY A 490 28.71 -5.63 -9.88
CA GLY A 490 28.07 -4.96 -11.02
C GLY A 490 26.61 -5.34 -11.25
N TYR A 491 26.05 -6.31 -10.49
CA TYR A 491 24.61 -6.60 -10.49
C TYR A 491 23.81 -5.38 -10.00
N LYS A 492 22.75 -5.02 -10.71
CA LYS A 492 21.93 -3.83 -10.42
C LYS A 492 20.52 -4.23 -10.03
N GLN A 493 20.08 -3.77 -8.86
CA GLN A 493 18.65 -3.70 -8.53
C GLN A 493 18.09 -2.41 -9.17
N VAL A 494 16.93 -2.52 -9.81
CA VAL A 494 16.21 -1.38 -10.40
C VAL A 494 14.78 -1.40 -9.87
N GLN A 495 14.34 -0.28 -9.29
CA GLN A 495 12.99 -0.10 -8.75
C GLN A 495 12.31 1.08 -9.42
N VAL A 496 11.14 0.84 -9.99
CA VAL A 496 10.20 1.89 -10.41
C VAL A 496 9.38 2.37 -9.20
N PRO A 497 8.86 3.61 -9.20
CA PRO A 497 7.97 4.12 -8.17
C PRO A 497 6.79 3.18 -7.84
N ARG A 498 6.42 3.11 -6.55
CA ARG A 498 5.29 2.34 -6.04
C ARG A 498 4.65 2.98 -4.80
N GLY A 499 5.49 3.38 -3.85
CA GLY A 499 5.06 4.20 -2.72
C GLY A 499 4.93 5.69 -3.10
N ARG A 500 4.55 6.50 -2.11
CA ARG A 500 4.51 7.96 -2.24
C ARG A 500 5.91 8.51 -2.55
N LEU A 501 6.03 9.28 -3.63
CA LEU A 501 7.28 9.98 -4.00
C LEU A 501 7.44 11.35 -3.35
N PHE A 502 6.33 11.97 -2.95
CA PHE A 502 6.29 13.18 -2.15
C PHE A 502 5.32 13.05 -0.97
N ALA A 503 5.49 13.90 0.03
CA ALA A 503 4.55 14.11 1.14
C ALA A 503 4.64 15.57 1.63
N PHE A 504 3.55 16.11 2.18
CA PHE A 504 3.49 17.49 2.66
C PHE A 504 3.52 17.59 4.18
N ASP A 505 3.91 18.75 4.69
CA ASP A 505 3.66 19.12 6.08
C ASP A 505 2.15 19.33 6.35
N SER A 506 1.78 19.48 7.62
CA SER A 506 0.38 19.64 8.06
C SER A 506 -0.35 20.88 7.54
N GLU A 507 0.35 21.91 7.05
CA GLU A 507 -0.24 23.12 6.46
C GLU A 507 -0.22 23.09 4.91
N GLY A 508 0.50 22.16 4.30
CA GLY A 508 0.69 22.12 2.83
C GLY A 508 1.62 23.21 2.30
N ASN A 509 2.47 23.78 3.16
CA ASN A 509 3.44 24.84 2.86
C ASN A 509 4.81 24.29 2.40
N TYR A 510 5.13 23.04 2.72
CA TYR A 510 6.39 22.38 2.41
C TYR A 510 6.18 20.97 1.86
N MET A 511 7.02 20.58 0.90
CA MET A 511 7.02 19.25 0.28
C MET A 511 8.33 18.51 0.54
N LEU A 512 8.26 17.32 1.11
CA LEU A 512 9.34 16.33 1.16
C LEU A 512 9.32 15.47 -0.11
N THR A 513 10.46 15.24 -0.75
CA THR A 513 10.64 14.30 -1.87
C THR A 513 11.78 13.30 -1.65
N CYS A 514 11.82 12.27 -2.48
CA CYS A 514 12.97 11.36 -2.61
C CYS A 514 14.24 12.08 -3.15
N SER A 515 15.42 11.50 -2.87
CA SER A 515 16.72 11.79 -3.50
C SER A 515 17.70 10.62 -3.24
N ALA A 516 18.80 10.55 -3.98
CA ALA A 516 19.84 9.54 -3.89
C ALA A 516 20.54 9.45 -2.51
N THR A 517 20.51 10.53 -1.70
CA THR A 517 21.24 10.62 -0.41
C THR A 517 20.33 10.82 0.81
N GLY A 518 19.03 11.04 0.62
CA GLY A 518 18.06 11.27 1.69
C GLY A 518 16.78 11.92 1.18
N GLY A 519 15.97 12.45 2.10
CA GLY A 519 14.84 13.30 1.74
C GLY A 519 15.26 14.74 1.49
N VAL A 520 14.59 15.42 0.57
CA VAL A 520 14.78 16.86 0.29
C VAL A 520 13.45 17.59 0.51
N ILE A 521 13.47 18.69 1.25
CA ILE A 521 12.29 19.50 1.56
C ILE A 521 12.37 20.82 0.80
N TYR A 522 11.29 21.12 0.10
CA TYR A 522 11.09 22.33 -0.69
C TYR A 522 9.98 23.19 -0.10
N LYS A 523 10.06 24.50 -0.30
CA LYS A 523 8.98 25.43 0.04
C LYS A 523 8.00 25.58 -1.13
N LEU A 524 6.70 25.56 -0.84
CA LEU A 524 5.62 25.77 -1.82
C LEU A 524 5.13 27.23 -1.76
N GLY A 525 4.40 27.66 -2.79
CA GLY A 525 3.77 28.99 -2.82
C GLY A 525 4.72 30.17 -3.01
N GLY A 526 5.97 29.93 -3.42
CA GLY A 526 6.86 31.00 -3.89
C GLY A 526 6.42 31.55 -5.25
N ASP A 527 6.71 32.83 -5.52
CA ASP A 527 6.41 33.51 -6.80
C ASP A 527 7.43 33.13 -7.90
N GLU A 528 8.46 32.34 -7.54
CA GLU A 528 9.50 31.86 -8.45
C GLU A 528 9.13 30.58 -9.19
N LYS A 529 9.58 30.48 -10.45
CA LYS A 529 9.37 29.29 -11.30
C LYS A 529 10.36 28.15 -11.04
N VAL A 530 11.17 28.26 -9.98
CA VAL A 530 12.16 27.27 -9.57
C VAL A 530 11.85 26.88 -8.14
N LEU A 531 11.89 25.59 -7.86
CA LEU A 531 11.53 25.05 -6.57
C LEU A 531 12.77 25.07 -5.64
N GLU A 532 12.84 26.02 -4.70
CA GLU A 532 13.99 26.12 -3.79
C GLU A 532 13.92 25.04 -2.68
N SER A 533 15.03 24.32 -2.53
CA SER A 533 15.23 23.32 -1.46
C SER A 533 15.64 24.02 -0.16
N CYS A 534 14.76 24.05 0.84
CA CYS A 534 15.01 24.70 2.13
C CYS A 534 15.74 23.81 3.14
N LEU A 535 15.67 22.47 3.01
CA LEU A 535 16.36 21.53 3.91
C LEU A 535 16.57 20.16 3.26
N SER A 536 17.79 19.61 3.35
CA SER A 536 18.10 18.22 2.96
C SER A 536 18.33 17.38 4.21
N LEU A 537 17.56 16.29 4.38
CA LEU A 537 17.60 15.41 5.57
C LEU A 537 18.77 14.41 5.52
N GLY A 538 19.23 14.07 4.32
CA GLY A 538 20.43 13.25 4.08
C GLY A 538 20.46 11.88 4.77
N GLY A 539 21.68 11.42 5.07
CA GLY A 539 21.94 10.24 5.91
C GLY A 539 21.86 8.87 5.23
N HIS A 540 21.21 8.73 4.08
CA HIS A 540 21.10 7.45 3.38
C HIS A 540 22.35 7.12 2.54
N ARG A 541 22.63 5.83 2.37
CA ARG A 541 23.73 5.31 1.50
C ARG A 541 23.24 4.62 0.23
N ALA A 542 21.93 4.54 0.05
CA ALA A 542 21.25 4.03 -1.12
C ALA A 542 20.06 4.95 -1.45
N PRO A 543 19.56 4.99 -2.69
CA PRO A 543 18.50 5.91 -3.08
C PRO A 543 17.26 5.78 -2.19
N VAL A 544 16.68 6.92 -1.80
CA VAL A 544 15.34 6.98 -1.20
C VAL A 544 14.31 6.72 -2.31
N VAL A 545 13.34 5.86 -2.05
CA VAL A 545 12.38 5.35 -3.04
C VAL A 545 10.92 5.58 -2.65
N THR A 546 10.67 5.96 -1.39
CA THR A 546 9.38 6.45 -0.90
C THR A 546 9.58 7.29 0.36
N VAL A 547 8.68 8.26 0.55
CA VAL A 547 8.64 9.19 1.70
C VAL A 547 7.24 9.28 2.29
N ASP A 548 7.16 9.70 3.55
CA ASP A 548 5.89 10.05 4.21
C ASP A 548 6.16 11.16 5.24
N TRP A 549 5.14 11.97 5.57
CA TRP A 549 5.25 13.05 6.56
C TRP A 549 3.98 13.04 7.42
N SER A 550 4.16 13.05 8.74
CA SER A 550 3.08 13.23 9.71
C SER A 550 3.43 14.33 10.71
N THR A 551 2.43 14.98 11.31
CA THR A 551 2.65 15.93 12.41
C THR A 551 1.94 15.43 13.66
N ALA A 552 2.66 15.37 14.78
CA ALA A 552 2.13 14.96 16.08
C ALA A 552 2.77 15.79 17.20
N MET A 553 1.97 16.32 18.13
CA MET A 553 2.45 17.14 19.27
C MET A 553 3.32 18.33 18.81
N ASP A 554 2.85 19.10 17.82
CA ASP A 554 3.57 20.20 17.14
C ASP A 554 4.92 19.82 16.47
N CYS A 555 5.30 18.54 16.48
CA CYS A 555 6.51 18.03 15.83
C CYS A 555 6.18 17.33 14.51
N GLY A 556 6.82 17.76 13.43
CA GLY A 556 6.84 17.04 12.16
C GLY A 556 7.72 15.79 12.28
N THR A 557 7.25 14.68 11.73
CA THR A 557 7.96 13.40 11.65
C THR A 557 8.03 13.01 10.17
N CYS A 558 9.21 13.22 9.57
CA CYS A 558 9.51 12.86 8.19
C CYS A 558 10.07 11.44 8.13
N LEU A 559 9.50 10.59 7.29
CA LEU A 559 10.02 9.26 6.97
C LEU A 559 10.65 9.25 5.58
N THR A 560 11.85 8.72 5.48
CA THR A 560 12.58 8.51 4.22
C THR A 560 13.06 7.06 4.16
N ALA A 561 12.72 6.33 3.11
CA ALA A 561 12.96 4.89 3.00
C ALA A 561 13.76 4.52 1.74
N SER A 562 14.83 3.72 1.88
CA SER A 562 15.81 3.46 0.81
C SER A 562 15.95 2.00 0.36
N MET A 563 16.65 1.82 -0.76
CA MET A 563 16.85 0.51 -1.41
C MET A 563 17.64 -0.53 -0.57
N ASP A 564 18.37 -0.10 0.45
CA ASP A 564 19.10 -0.95 1.39
C ASP A 564 18.26 -1.39 2.62
N GLY A 565 16.94 -1.19 2.57
CA GLY A 565 16.01 -1.57 3.64
C GLY A 565 16.05 -0.65 4.86
N LYS A 566 16.76 0.49 4.78
CA LYS A 566 16.81 1.48 5.87
C LYS A 566 15.68 2.50 5.74
N ILE A 567 15.03 2.77 6.87
CA ILE A 567 14.03 3.83 6.98
C ILE A 567 14.55 4.80 8.03
N LYS A 568 14.78 6.05 7.65
CA LYS A 568 15.13 7.11 8.58
C LYS A 568 13.90 7.89 8.98
N LEU A 569 13.88 8.25 10.26
CA LEU A 569 12.86 9.08 10.87
C LEU A 569 13.55 10.36 11.32
N THR A 570 13.19 11.49 10.73
CA THR A 570 13.75 12.79 11.12
C THR A 570 12.66 13.63 11.77
N THR A 571 12.91 14.06 13.00
CA THR A 571 11.97 14.87 13.78
C THR A 571 12.27 16.35 13.57
N LEU A 572 11.29 17.10 13.09
CA LEU A 572 11.36 18.52 12.77
C LEU A 572 10.44 19.33 13.69
N LEU A 573 10.95 20.44 14.22
CA LEU A 573 10.13 21.45 14.90
C LEU A 573 10.02 22.68 14.00
N ALA A 574 8.80 23.11 13.68
CA ALA A 574 8.57 24.31 12.88
C ALA A 574 8.98 25.58 13.65
N HIS A 575 9.77 26.44 13.02
CA HIS A 575 10.24 27.68 13.65
C HIS A 575 9.15 28.78 13.58
N LYS A 576 8.19 28.73 14.52
CA LYS A 576 7.20 29.80 14.71
C LYS A 576 7.91 31.09 15.16
N LEU A 577 8.02 32.05 14.24
CA LEU A 577 8.47 33.44 14.46
C LEU A 577 7.36 34.29 15.11
#